data_AF-A0A7G8BCN4-F1
#
_entry.id   AF-A0A7G8BCN4-F1
#
_cell.length_a   1.000
_cell.length_b   1.000
_cell.length_c   1.000
_cell.angle_alpha   90.00
_cell.angle_beta   90.00
_cell.angle_gamma   90.00
#
_symmetry.space_group_name_H-M   'P 1'
#
loop_
_entity.id
_entity.type
_entity.pdbx_description
1 polymer ?
#
loop_
_entity_poly.entity_id
_entity_poly.type
_entity_poly.pdbx_seq_one_letter_code
_entity_poly.pdbx_strand_id
1 'polypeptide(L)'
;MAVLQLRSALTPEERQQRQTLILRDTAALLSLFAIAILLFFITLFLFHSFSMHRRELAQRWHTRGEKALQANQPLVAIDALRSALAYAPDDENLEIELAEALAAAGRTEEAVSYFNTLLESHPGNGMINLQLARLAARQGEEATALDHYQAALDGTWEGDGYIRRREVRLELAQYLIDRKRYDRARNQLLIAAGNAPDEVNIELQIAGLLERAQDPANALHLYQKALQHKPTKLAVLEGAARTAYELNRFLQAKEYLERTLNHAEFERQPAEDQAQFRNMLSDADHILLLYPSFELSARGRAERILASRKIAQERLAACLSSKSTGPPALQTLADQWQHLPATLRLLQLEENPEMEQQIMQLVYQTEQVTSQQCGAPSGNDALLLKIGHAPDAVEQQ
;
A
#
# COMPACT_ATOMS: atom_id res chain seq x y z
N MET A 1 -56.65 -0.59 81.96
CA MET A 1 -57.15 0.57 81.19
C MET A 1 -56.59 1.84 81.82
N ALA A 2 -55.58 2.45 81.20
CA ALA A 2 -55.06 3.75 81.60
C ALA A 2 -55.59 4.79 80.60
N VAL A 3 -56.30 5.80 81.12
CA VAL A 3 -57.08 6.77 80.37
C VAL A 3 -56.14 7.78 79.70
N LEU A 4 -56.18 7.83 78.36
CA LEU A 4 -55.66 8.96 77.58
C LEU A 4 -56.38 10.24 78.02
N GLN A 5 -55.68 11.14 78.72
CA GLN A 5 -56.15 12.52 78.87
C GLN A 5 -55.92 13.25 77.54
N LEU A 6 -57.02 13.56 76.85
CA LEU A 6 -57.02 14.46 75.70
C LEU A 6 -56.47 15.83 76.13
N ARG A 7 -55.47 16.32 75.41
CA ARG A 7 -54.95 17.68 75.53
C ARG A 7 -56.11 18.69 75.41
N SER A 8 -56.15 19.66 76.32
CA SER A 8 -57.09 20.78 76.30
C SER A 8 -57.02 21.56 74.97
N ALA A 9 -58.17 22.01 74.48
CA ALA A 9 -58.25 22.85 73.28
C ALA A 9 -57.54 24.18 73.54
N LEU A 10 -56.59 24.55 72.68
CA LEU A 10 -55.83 25.80 72.74
C LEU A 10 -56.78 27.01 72.83
N THR A 11 -56.45 27.96 73.72
CA THR A 11 -57.10 29.27 73.81
C THR A 11 -56.89 30.09 72.52
N PRO A 12 -57.74 31.10 72.22
CA PRO A 12 -57.60 31.92 71.01
C PRO A 12 -56.22 32.58 70.89
N GLU A 13 -55.66 33.06 72.01
CA GLU A 13 -54.34 33.69 72.07
C GLU A 13 -53.20 32.68 71.77
N GLU A 14 -53.25 31.48 72.33
CA GLU A 14 -52.27 30.42 72.06
C GLU A 14 -52.30 29.95 70.60
N ARG A 15 -53.47 29.95 69.94
CA ARG A 15 -53.57 29.65 68.50
C ARG A 15 -52.92 30.73 67.64
N GLN A 16 -53.11 32.00 68.00
CA GLN A 16 -52.51 33.13 67.28
C GLN A 16 -50.99 33.15 67.45
N GLN A 17 -50.47 32.88 68.66
CA GLN A 17 -49.04 32.73 68.91
C GLN A 17 -48.43 31.54 68.16
N ARG A 18 -49.11 30.39 68.13
CA ARG A 18 -48.67 29.22 67.35
C ARG A 18 -48.65 29.50 65.84
N GLN A 19 -49.67 30.19 65.31
CA GLN A 19 -49.73 30.58 63.89
C GLN A 19 -48.60 31.54 63.51
N THR A 20 -48.34 32.56 64.34
CA THR A 20 -47.24 33.52 64.10
C THR A 20 -45.87 32.85 64.17
N LEU A 21 -45.66 31.93 65.11
CA LEU A 21 -44.45 31.11 65.19
C LEU A 21 -44.27 30.24 63.93
N ILE A 22 -45.32 29.50 63.51
CA ILE A 22 -45.28 28.67 62.31
C ILE A 22 -45.02 29.50 61.05
N LEU A 23 -45.62 30.69 60.92
CA LEU A 23 -45.38 31.58 59.79
C LEU A 23 -43.94 32.11 59.77
N ARG A 24 -43.38 32.46 60.94
CA ARG A 24 -41.99 32.90 61.06
C ARG A 24 -41.01 31.78 60.73
N ASP A 25 -41.25 30.58 61.25
CA ASP A 25 -40.39 29.41 61.03
C ASP A 25 -40.48 28.91 59.58
N THR A 26 -41.68 28.92 58.97
CA THR A 26 -41.83 28.58 57.54
C THR A 26 -41.20 29.64 56.64
N ALA A 27 -41.30 30.94 56.96
CA ALA A 27 -40.60 31.99 56.23
C ALA A 27 -39.07 31.86 56.37
N ALA A 28 -38.56 31.55 57.57
CA ALA A 28 -37.14 31.28 57.80
C ALA A 28 -36.67 30.05 57.00
N LEU A 29 -37.40 28.94 57.04
CA LEU A 29 -37.10 27.74 56.25
C LEU A 29 -37.11 28.02 54.75
N LEU A 30 -38.15 28.70 54.23
CA LEU A 30 -38.22 29.08 52.81
C LEU A 30 -37.07 30.00 52.40
N SER A 31 -36.66 30.94 53.27
CA SER A 31 -35.51 31.80 53.01
C SER A 31 -34.20 31.02 52.95
N LEU A 32 -34.01 30.03 53.85
CA LEU A 32 -32.84 29.14 53.83
C LEU A 32 -32.81 28.27 52.57
N PHE A 33 -33.97 27.72 52.16
CA PHE A 33 -34.08 26.98 50.90
C PHE A 33 -33.78 27.87 49.69
N ALA A 34 -34.28 29.11 49.66
CA ALA A 34 -34.00 30.05 48.58
C ALA A 34 -32.51 30.40 48.49
N ILE A 35 -31.84 30.61 49.63
CA ILE A 35 -30.38 30.85 49.69
C ILE A 35 -29.61 29.62 49.21
N ALA A 36 -29.98 28.42 49.66
CA ALA A 36 -29.33 27.18 49.24
C ALA A 36 -29.47 26.95 47.73
N ILE A 37 -30.66 27.20 47.17
CA ILE A 37 -30.93 27.12 45.73
C ILE A 37 -30.08 28.15 44.97
N LEU A 38 -30.01 29.40 45.46
CA LEU A 38 -29.19 30.44 44.84
C LEU A 38 -27.70 30.07 44.83
N LEU A 39 -27.15 29.60 45.96
CA LEU A 39 -25.76 29.14 46.05
C LEU A 39 -25.49 27.94 45.16
N PHE A 40 -26.43 27.00 45.06
CA PHE A 40 -26.35 25.87 44.13
C PHE A 40 -26.24 26.33 42.67
N PHE A 41 -27.08 27.27 42.22
CA PHE A 41 -26.98 27.79 40.85
C PHE A 41 -25.69 28.59 40.61
N ILE A 42 -25.21 29.37 41.59
CA ILE A 42 -23.94 30.10 41.47
C ILE A 42 -22.77 29.12 41.34
N THR A 43 -22.71 28.09 42.20
CA THR A 43 -21.64 27.08 42.16
C THR A 43 -21.67 26.28 40.88
N LEU A 44 -22.86 25.89 40.38
CA LEU A 44 -23.01 25.25 39.07
C LEU A 44 -22.53 26.15 37.94
N PHE A 45 -22.91 27.43 37.94
CA PHE A 45 -22.47 28.38 36.93
C PHE A 45 -20.95 28.55 36.94
N LEU A 46 -20.34 28.73 38.11
CA LEU A 46 -18.88 28.86 38.23
C LEU A 46 -18.16 27.58 37.80
N PHE A 47 -18.64 26.40 38.20
CA PHE A 47 -18.08 25.12 37.78
C PHE A 47 -18.22 24.90 36.27
N HIS A 48 -19.38 25.22 35.69
CA HIS A 48 -19.60 25.12 34.26
C HIS A 48 -18.71 26.12 33.49
N SER A 49 -18.65 27.38 33.92
CA SER A 49 -17.78 28.40 33.32
C SER A 49 -16.30 28.00 33.38
N PHE A 50 -15.83 27.55 34.54
CA PHE A 50 -14.45 27.11 34.72
C PHE A 50 -14.12 25.88 33.86
N SER A 51 -15.01 24.88 33.84
CA SER A 51 -14.80 23.67 33.02
C SER A 51 -14.84 23.98 31.52
N MET A 52 -15.74 24.86 31.07
CA MET A 52 -15.78 25.33 29.67
C MET A 52 -14.49 26.08 29.31
N HIS A 53 -14.01 26.97 30.18
CA HIS A 53 -12.77 27.70 29.94
C HIS A 53 -11.55 26.78 29.89
N ARG A 54 -11.46 25.79 30.79
CA ARG A 54 -10.41 24.76 30.74
C ARG A 54 -10.42 23.98 29.43
N ARG A 55 -11.59 23.53 28.97
CA ARG A 55 -11.73 22.81 27.68
C ARG A 55 -11.33 23.70 26.51
N GLU A 56 -11.71 24.97 26.51
CA GLU A 56 -11.33 25.91 25.46
C GLU A 56 -9.80 26.11 25.40
N LEU A 57 -9.16 26.27 26.56
CA LEU A 57 -7.69 26.38 26.64
C LEU A 57 -7.01 25.09 26.18
N ALA A 58 -7.49 23.92 26.63
CA ALA A 58 -6.99 22.62 26.17
C ALA A 58 -7.06 22.53 24.64
N GLN A 59 -8.21 22.84 24.05
CA GLN A 59 -8.41 22.80 22.60
C GLN A 59 -7.51 23.78 21.84
N ARG A 60 -7.33 25.01 22.36
CA ARG A 60 -6.45 26.00 21.73
C ARG A 60 -4.99 25.52 21.71
N TRP A 61 -4.53 24.95 22.81
CA TRP A 61 -3.19 24.38 22.91
C TRP A 61 -3.03 23.11 22.06
N HIS A 62 -4.05 22.26 22.02
CA HIS A 62 -4.11 21.07 21.16
C HIS A 62 -3.96 21.45 19.69
N THR A 63 -4.79 22.36 19.18
CA THR A 63 -4.71 22.83 17.79
C THR A 63 -3.35 23.47 17.46
N ARG A 64 -2.71 24.13 18.44
CA ARG A 64 -1.34 24.64 18.26
C ARG A 64 -0.34 23.49 18.12
N GLY A 65 -0.47 22.45 18.96
CA GLY A 65 0.34 21.24 18.91
C GLY A 65 0.22 20.52 17.57
N GLU A 66 -1.00 20.27 17.13
CA GLU A 66 -1.31 19.63 15.85
C GLU A 66 -0.70 20.40 14.67
N LYS A 67 -0.89 21.73 14.63
CA LYS A 67 -0.28 22.58 13.59
C LYS A 67 1.24 22.54 13.61
N ALA A 68 1.85 22.48 14.80
CA ALA A 68 3.29 22.37 14.92
C ALA A 68 3.82 21.01 14.43
N LEU A 69 3.09 19.91 14.69
CA LEU A 69 3.41 18.59 14.10
C LEU A 69 3.34 18.61 12.58
N GLN A 70 2.25 19.16 12.02
CA GLN A 70 2.09 19.30 10.57
C GLN A 70 3.18 20.17 9.94
N ALA A 71 3.66 21.18 10.66
CA ALA A 71 4.77 22.04 10.25
C ALA A 71 6.17 21.43 10.48
N ASN A 72 6.25 20.17 10.93
CA ASN A 72 7.50 19.48 11.30
C ASN A 72 8.32 20.23 12.37
N GLN A 73 7.63 20.83 13.35
CA GLN A 73 8.20 21.54 14.49
C GLN A 73 7.93 20.77 15.80
N PRO A 74 8.57 19.60 16.01
CA PRO A 74 8.16 18.66 17.05
C PRO A 74 8.39 19.19 18.47
N LEU A 75 9.39 20.04 18.71
CA LEU A 75 9.60 20.67 20.02
C LEU A 75 8.47 21.64 20.40
N VAL A 76 7.99 22.44 19.44
CA VAL A 76 6.86 23.35 19.65
C VAL A 76 5.57 22.56 19.90
N ALA A 77 5.41 21.43 19.19
CA ALA A 77 4.30 20.53 19.42
C ALA A 77 4.30 19.95 20.84
N ILE A 78 5.45 19.46 21.31
CA ILE A 78 5.61 18.93 22.68
C ILE A 78 5.16 19.97 23.72
N ASP A 79 5.64 21.21 23.62
CA ASP A 79 5.29 22.26 24.59
C ASP A 79 3.79 22.59 24.56
N ALA A 80 3.21 22.66 23.37
CA ALA A 80 1.78 22.92 23.20
C ALA A 80 0.92 21.76 23.71
N LEU A 81 1.27 20.51 23.41
CA LEU A 81 0.54 19.32 23.84
C LEU A 81 0.66 19.07 25.35
N ARG A 82 1.83 19.32 25.95
CA ARG A 82 1.98 19.34 27.42
C ARG A 82 1.07 20.40 28.06
N SER A 83 0.96 21.57 27.44
CA SER A 83 0.05 22.63 27.90
C SER A 83 -1.41 22.20 27.77
N ALA A 84 -1.78 21.54 26.67
CA ALA A 84 -3.13 20.99 26.47
C ALA A 84 -3.48 19.95 27.54
N LEU A 85 -2.59 18.97 27.78
CA LEU A 85 -2.73 17.96 28.83
C LEU A 85 -2.83 18.57 30.23
N ALA A 86 -2.11 19.66 30.53
CA ALA A 86 -2.26 20.35 31.82
C ALA A 86 -3.70 20.86 32.06
N TYR A 87 -4.43 21.19 31.00
CA TYR A 87 -5.85 21.59 31.08
C TYR A 87 -6.82 20.41 30.97
N ALA A 88 -6.43 19.33 30.30
CA ALA A 88 -7.19 18.08 30.11
C ALA A 88 -6.31 16.84 30.39
N PRO A 89 -6.03 16.51 31.66
CA PRO A 89 -5.02 15.51 32.03
C PRO A 89 -5.42 14.06 31.75
N ASP A 90 -6.70 13.79 31.49
CA ASP A 90 -7.24 12.45 31.25
C ASP A 90 -7.59 12.24 29.76
N ASP A 91 -7.05 13.07 28.87
CA ASP A 91 -7.30 12.98 27.43
C ASP A 91 -6.23 12.13 26.75
N GLU A 92 -6.57 10.85 26.54
CA GLU A 92 -5.68 9.84 25.95
C GLU A 92 -5.22 10.21 24.54
N ASN A 93 -6.03 10.92 23.76
CA ASN A 93 -5.63 11.36 22.42
C ASN A 93 -4.50 12.38 22.51
N LEU A 94 -4.55 13.29 23.49
CA LEU A 94 -3.46 14.23 23.73
C LEU A 94 -2.18 13.53 24.22
N GLU A 95 -2.31 12.44 25.00
CA GLU A 95 -1.15 11.63 25.40
C GLU A 95 -0.51 10.90 24.22
N ILE A 96 -1.32 10.34 23.32
CA ILE A 96 -0.87 9.72 22.06
C ILE A 96 -0.16 10.76 21.19
N GLU A 97 -0.77 11.92 20.94
CA GLU A 97 -0.17 12.98 20.13
C GLU A 97 1.12 13.53 20.76
N LEU A 98 1.19 13.64 22.09
CA LEU A 98 2.43 14.03 22.79
C LEU A 98 3.52 12.99 22.57
N ALA A 99 3.20 11.70 22.69
CA ALA A 99 4.15 10.62 22.43
C ALA A 99 4.62 10.60 20.97
N GLU A 100 3.75 10.87 20.00
CA GLU A 100 4.11 11.08 18.60
C GLU A 100 5.04 12.28 18.41
N ALA A 101 4.78 13.39 19.08
CA ALA A 101 5.64 14.57 19.04
C ALA A 101 7.03 14.31 19.64
N LEU A 102 7.10 13.56 20.75
CA LEU A 102 8.35 13.09 21.34
C LEU A 102 9.14 12.21 20.36
N ALA A 103 8.46 11.27 19.70
CA ALA A 103 9.07 10.43 18.67
C ALA A 103 9.60 11.24 17.49
N ALA A 104 8.83 12.22 16.99
CA ALA A 104 9.24 13.12 15.91
C ALA A 104 10.42 14.03 16.31
N ALA A 105 10.56 14.38 17.59
CA ALA A 105 11.71 15.10 18.13
C ALA A 105 12.96 14.23 18.34
N GLY A 106 12.90 12.93 18.04
CA GLY A 106 13.99 11.98 18.32
C GLY A 106 14.12 11.60 19.80
N ARG A 107 13.14 11.96 20.64
CA ARG A 107 13.07 11.58 22.07
C ARG A 107 12.39 10.21 22.19
N THR A 108 12.98 9.21 21.53
CA THR A 108 12.35 7.91 21.30
C THR A 108 12.08 7.15 22.60
N GLU A 109 13.01 7.14 23.56
CA GLU A 109 12.81 6.44 24.83
C GLU A 109 11.62 7.01 25.63
N GLU A 110 11.46 8.33 25.63
CA GLU A 110 10.31 8.98 26.29
C GLU A 110 9.00 8.63 25.58
N ALA A 111 8.99 8.65 24.24
CA ALA A 111 7.83 8.24 23.47
C ALA A 111 7.43 6.78 23.76
N VAL A 112 8.40 5.86 23.79
CA VAL A 112 8.16 4.45 24.15
C VAL A 112 7.60 4.33 25.55
N SER A 113 8.14 5.07 26.53
CA SER A 113 7.62 5.06 27.91
C SER A 113 6.16 5.53 27.98
N TYR A 114 5.81 6.59 27.24
CA TYR A 114 4.43 7.08 27.16
C TYR A 114 3.51 6.03 26.51
N PHE A 115 3.90 5.47 25.37
CA PHE A 115 3.09 4.46 24.69
C PHE A 115 2.94 3.17 25.50
N ASN A 116 3.97 2.74 26.24
CA ASN A 116 3.85 1.57 27.13
C ASN A 116 2.88 1.84 28.28
N THR A 117 2.89 3.05 28.86
CA THR A 117 1.94 3.43 29.91
C THR A 117 0.50 3.43 29.37
N LEU A 118 0.30 3.98 28.17
CA LEU A 118 -0.99 3.94 27.48
C LEU A 118 -1.42 2.51 27.11
N LEU A 119 -0.47 1.62 26.82
CA LEU A 119 -0.75 0.22 26.54
C LEU A 119 -1.15 -0.55 27.81
N GLU A 120 -0.66 -0.19 28.99
CA GLU A 120 -1.08 -0.80 30.26
C GLU A 120 -2.56 -0.55 30.57
N SER A 121 -3.07 0.66 30.26
CA SER A 121 -4.49 0.98 30.38
C SER A 121 -5.32 0.38 29.24
N HIS A 122 -4.74 0.25 28.05
CA HIS A 122 -5.44 -0.23 26.84
C HIS A 122 -4.67 -1.34 26.10
N PRO A 123 -4.56 -2.55 26.68
CA PRO A 123 -3.65 -3.60 26.19
C PRO A 123 -3.96 -4.13 24.78
N GLY A 124 -5.17 -3.86 24.27
CA GLY A 124 -5.59 -4.27 22.92
C GLY A 124 -5.55 -3.16 21.88
N ASN A 125 -5.15 -1.92 22.21
CA ASN A 125 -5.29 -0.81 21.28
C ASN A 125 -4.31 -0.94 20.08
N GLY A 126 -4.88 -1.03 18.88
CA GLY A 126 -4.13 -1.22 17.65
C GLY A 126 -3.31 0.01 17.24
N MET A 127 -3.78 1.22 17.55
CA MET A 127 -3.05 2.46 17.25
C MET A 127 -1.77 2.55 18.09
N ILE A 128 -1.86 2.27 19.39
CA ILE A 128 -0.70 2.29 20.30
C ILE A 128 0.35 1.26 19.83
N ASN A 129 -0.09 0.04 19.51
CA ASN A 129 0.80 -0.98 18.98
C ASN A 129 1.43 -0.57 17.63
N LEU A 130 0.69 0.09 16.73
CA LEU A 130 1.25 0.61 15.49
C LEU A 130 2.36 1.65 15.75
N GLN A 131 2.17 2.55 16.72
CA GLN A 131 3.21 3.54 17.07
C GLN A 131 4.46 2.88 17.65
N LEU A 132 4.30 1.88 18.53
CA LEU A 132 5.42 1.10 19.05
C LEU A 132 6.15 0.34 17.93
N ALA A 133 5.41 -0.24 16.97
CA ALA A 133 6.00 -0.90 15.80
C ALA A 133 6.87 0.06 14.98
N ARG A 134 6.38 1.29 14.73
CA ARG A 134 7.12 2.35 14.01
C ARG A 134 8.38 2.77 14.76
N LEU A 135 8.33 2.89 16.08
CA LEU A 135 9.48 3.25 16.90
C LEU A 135 10.56 2.16 16.86
N ALA A 136 10.17 0.90 17.08
CA ALA A 136 11.06 -0.25 16.97
C ALA A 136 11.67 -0.38 15.55
N ALA A 137 10.86 -0.15 14.51
CA ALA A 137 11.32 -0.16 13.13
C ALA A 137 12.42 0.87 12.86
N ARG A 138 12.28 2.10 13.40
CA ARG A 138 13.30 3.17 13.31
C ARG A 138 14.58 2.84 14.09
N GLN A 139 14.46 2.14 15.21
CA GLN A 139 15.60 1.68 16.02
C GLN A 139 16.31 0.46 15.39
N GLY A 140 15.70 -0.17 14.39
CA GLY A 140 16.24 -1.37 13.74
C GLY A 140 15.93 -2.67 14.49
N GLU A 141 15.05 -2.63 15.49
CA GLU A 141 14.60 -3.79 16.25
C GLU A 141 13.54 -4.57 15.46
N GLU A 142 13.99 -5.35 14.46
CA GLU A 142 13.10 -6.04 13.52
C GLU A 142 12.09 -6.96 14.22
N ALA A 143 12.51 -7.74 15.23
CA ALA A 143 11.61 -8.64 15.95
C ALA A 143 10.51 -7.87 16.70
N THR A 144 10.90 -6.90 17.53
CA THR A 144 9.99 -6.03 18.28
C THR A 144 9.00 -5.31 17.37
N ALA A 145 9.48 -4.79 16.23
CA ALA A 145 8.63 -4.11 15.26
C ALA A 145 7.56 -5.05 14.70
N LEU A 146 7.95 -6.27 14.31
CA LEU A 146 7.02 -7.26 13.75
C LEU A 146 5.99 -7.73 14.78
N ASP A 147 6.39 -7.91 16.04
CA ASP A 147 5.47 -8.30 17.12
C ASP A 147 4.41 -7.21 17.36
N HIS A 148 4.82 -5.94 17.42
CA HIS A 148 3.88 -4.84 17.55
C HIS A 148 3.02 -4.59 16.31
N TYR A 149 3.56 -4.80 15.09
CA TYR A 149 2.73 -4.78 13.88
C TYR A 149 1.65 -5.86 13.93
N GLN A 150 1.99 -7.07 14.38
CA GLN A 150 1.02 -8.16 14.53
C GLN A 150 -0.03 -7.83 15.61
N ALA A 151 0.40 -7.32 16.78
CA ALA A 151 -0.51 -6.87 17.82
C ALA A 151 -1.45 -5.74 17.34
N ALA A 152 -0.95 -4.84 16.49
CA ALA A 152 -1.78 -3.80 15.86
C ALA A 152 -2.85 -4.38 14.92
N LEU A 153 -2.51 -5.44 14.18
CA LEU A 153 -3.44 -6.13 13.29
C LEU A 153 -4.52 -6.91 14.05
N ASP A 154 -4.16 -7.49 15.20
CA ASP A 154 -5.06 -8.27 16.05
C ASP A 154 -5.88 -7.39 17.03
N GLY A 155 -5.41 -6.16 17.28
CA GLY A 155 -5.97 -5.24 18.26
C GLY A 155 -7.31 -4.60 17.89
N THR A 156 -7.86 -3.84 18.85
CA THR A 156 -9.05 -2.99 18.71
C THR A 156 -8.68 -1.66 18.06
N TRP A 157 -9.59 -1.13 17.24
CA TRP A 157 -9.42 0.13 16.53
C TRP A 157 -10.65 1.00 16.72
N GLU A 158 -10.46 2.29 16.93
CA GLU A 158 -11.53 3.27 16.82
C GLU A 158 -11.88 3.53 15.35
N GLY A 159 -13.17 3.70 15.06
CA GLY A 159 -13.68 3.90 13.71
C GLY A 159 -13.71 2.60 12.87
N ASP A 160 -13.37 2.70 11.59
CA ASP A 160 -13.37 1.56 10.67
C ASP A 160 -12.10 0.70 10.83
N GLY A 161 -12.22 -0.34 11.66
CA GLY A 161 -11.12 -1.27 11.90
C GLY A 161 -10.67 -2.07 10.67
N TYR A 162 -11.47 -2.19 9.61
CA TYR A 162 -11.03 -2.85 8.37
C TYR A 162 -10.07 -1.94 7.59
N ILE A 163 -10.40 -0.65 7.48
CA ILE A 163 -9.53 0.35 6.85
C ILE A 163 -8.21 0.44 7.63
N ARG A 164 -8.28 0.60 8.95
CA ARG A 164 -7.08 0.71 9.81
C ARG A 164 -6.14 -0.49 9.67
N ARG A 165 -6.68 -1.71 9.74
CA ARG A 165 -5.84 -2.92 9.56
C ARG A 165 -5.25 -3.00 8.16
N ARG A 166 -5.95 -2.54 7.12
CA ARG A 166 -5.37 -2.46 5.78
C ARG A 166 -4.20 -1.49 5.74
N GLU A 167 -4.36 -0.28 6.28
CA GLU A 167 -3.29 0.72 6.39
C GLU A 167 -2.05 0.13 7.08
N VAL A 168 -2.25 -0.58 8.20
CA VAL A 168 -1.17 -1.30 8.90
C VAL A 168 -0.51 -2.35 8.01
N ARG A 169 -1.28 -3.14 7.24
CA ARG A 169 -0.71 -4.14 6.31
C ARG A 169 0.11 -3.51 5.20
N LEU A 170 -0.33 -2.38 4.67
CA LEU A 170 0.43 -1.65 3.63
C LEU A 170 1.75 -1.12 4.19
N GLU A 171 1.72 -0.56 5.40
CA GLU A 171 2.92 -0.08 6.08
C GLU A 171 3.87 -1.23 6.43
N LEU A 172 3.36 -2.32 6.99
CA LEU A 172 4.14 -3.53 7.28
C LEU A 172 4.74 -4.14 6.00
N ALA A 173 3.97 -4.22 4.92
CA ALA A 173 4.47 -4.71 3.64
C ALA A 173 5.61 -3.83 3.11
N GLN A 174 5.47 -2.51 3.21
CA GLN A 174 6.52 -1.56 2.86
C GLN A 174 7.80 -1.81 3.67
N TYR A 175 7.67 -1.91 5.00
CA TYR A 175 8.78 -2.22 5.90
C TYR A 175 9.47 -3.55 5.53
N LEU A 176 8.69 -4.59 5.22
CA LEU A 176 9.19 -5.90 4.80
C LEU A 176 9.90 -5.86 3.45
N ILE A 177 9.40 -5.09 2.47
CA ILE A 177 10.04 -4.87 1.17
C ILE A 177 11.42 -4.24 1.36
N ASP A 178 11.53 -3.21 2.21
CA ASP A 178 12.79 -2.52 2.47
C ASP A 178 13.82 -3.45 3.15
N ARG A 179 13.36 -4.46 3.89
CA ARG A 179 14.17 -5.55 4.46
C ARG A 179 14.37 -6.75 3.53
N LYS A 180 13.92 -6.66 2.27
CA LYS A 180 13.96 -7.73 1.25
C LYS A 180 13.24 -9.02 1.69
N ARG A 181 12.23 -8.91 2.56
CA ARG A 181 11.38 -10.02 3.03
C ARG A 181 10.15 -10.16 2.12
N TYR A 182 10.39 -10.40 0.84
CA TYR A 182 9.36 -10.35 -0.20
C TYR A 182 8.20 -11.31 0.06
N ASP A 183 8.45 -12.57 0.44
CA ASP A 183 7.40 -13.55 0.75
C ASP A 183 6.40 -13.04 1.79
N ARG A 184 6.91 -12.48 2.88
CA ARG A 184 6.07 -11.96 3.96
C ARG A 184 5.31 -10.72 3.51
N ALA A 185 5.95 -9.82 2.76
CA ALA A 185 5.30 -8.64 2.21
C ALA A 185 4.14 -9.02 1.28
N ARG A 186 4.36 -9.97 0.37
CA ARG A 186 3.33 -10.49 -0.56
C ARG A 186 2.11 -11.01 0.18
N ASN A 187 2.31 -11.82 1.23
CA ASN A 187 1.20 -12.31 2.05
C ASN A 187 0.36 -11.17 2.66
N GLN A 188 1.01 -10.14 3.19
CA GLN A 188 0.28 -8.98 3.75
C GLN A 188 -0.49 -8.21 2.68
N LEU A 189 0.10 -8.03 1.49
CA LEU A 189 -0.51 -7.33 0.36
C LEU A 189 -1.71 -8.09 -0.22
N LEU A 190 -1.63 -9.41 -0.34
CA LEU A 190 -2.74 -10.24 -0.82
C LEU A 190 -3.93 -10.20 0.15
N ILE A 191 -3.69 -10.22 1.47
CA ILE A 191 -4.74 -10.05 2.48
C ILE A 191 -5.33 -8.63 2.42
N ALA A 192 -4.49 -7.61 2.20
CA ALA A 192 -4.94 -6.23 2.05
C ALA A 192 -5.82 -6.06 0.81
N ALA A 193 -5.46 -6.69 -0.31
CA ALA A 193 -6.21 -6.67 -1.57
C ALA A 193 -7.57 -7.38 -1.45
N GLY A 194 -7.60 -8.57 -0.84
CA GLY A 194 -8.84 -9.36 -0.70
C GLY A 194 -9.93 -8.68 0.13
N ASN A 195 -9.55 -7.73 1.00
CA ASN A 195 -10.46 -6.95 1.83
C ASN A 195 -10.56 -5.47 1.40
N ALA A 196 -10.03 -5.10 0.23
CA ALA A 196 -10.08 -3.73 -0.26
C ALA A 196 -11.47 -3.37 -0.83
N PRO A 197 -11.96 -2.12 -0.64
CA PRO A 197 -13.10 -1.65 -1.40
C PRO A 197 -12.73 -1.62 -2.88
N ASP A 198 -13.75 -1.63 -3.73
CA ASP A 198 -13.61 -1.53 -5.18
C ASP A 198 -13.25 -0.09 -5.58
N GLU A 199 -12.01 0.31 -5.27
CA GLU A 199 -11.49 1.65 -5.46
C GLU A 199 -10.15 1.64 -6.19
N VAL A 200 -10.10 2.32 -7.34
CA VAL A 200 -8.91 2.36 -8.21
C VAL A 200 -7.62 2.81 -7.51
N ASN A 201 -7.69 3.70 -6.51
CA ASN A 201 -6.51 4.22 -5.81
C ASN A 201 -5.84 3.16 -4.94
N ILE A 202 -6.63 2.38 -4.19
CA ILE A 202 -6.09 1.37 -3.28
C ILE A 202 -5.55 0.18 -4.08
N GLU A 203 -6.22 -0.19 -5.17
CA GLU A 203 -5.76 -1.23 -6.09
C GLU A 203 -4.42 -0.85 -6.73
N LEU A 204 -4.31 0.38 -7.22
CA LEU A 204 -3.07 0.92 -7.79
C LEU A 204 -1.92 0.91 -6.77
N GLN A 205 -2.20 1.32 -5.52
CA GLN A 205 -1.20 1.33 -4.46
C GLN A 205 -0.71 -0.09 -4.14
N ILE A 206 -1.62 -1.07 -4.00
CA ILE A 206 -1.27 -2.46 -3.69
C ILE A 206 -0.54 -3.10 -4.86
N ALA A 207 -0.97 -2.85 -6.10
CA ALA A 207 -0.29 -3.36 -7.30
C ALA A 207 1.18 -2.91 -7.36
N GLY A 208 1.44 -1.61 -7.15
CA GLY A 208 2.83 -1.10 -7.12
C GLY A 208 3.67 -1.68 -5.97
N LEU A 209 3.07 -1.98 -4.82
CA LEU A 209 3.77 -2.68 -3.73
C LEU A 209 4.05 -4.14 -4.06
N LEU A 210 3.14 -4.82 -4.78
CA LEU A 210 3.35 -6.20 -5.24
C LEU A 210 4.49 -6.29 -6.26
N GLU A 211 4.59 -5.33 -7.20
CA GLU A 211 5.74 -5.25 -8.10
C GLU A 211 7.06 -5.15 -7.32
N ARG A 212 7.11 -4.24 -6.34
CA ARG A 212 8.30 -4.07 -5.46
C ARG A 212 8.55 -5.28 -4.57
N ALA A 213 7.52 -6.07 -4.29
CA ALA A 213 7.62 -7.35 -3.59
C ALA A 213 7.92 -8.53 -4.53
N GLN A 214 8.34 -8.29 -5.77
CA GLN A 214 8.67 -9.32 -6.77
C GLN A 214 7.49 -10.26 -7.06
N ASP A 215 6.28 -9.69 -7.14
CA ASP A 215 5.05 -10.39 -7.53
C ASP A 215 4.33 -9.70 -8.70
N PRO A 216 4.98 -9.64 -9.88
CA PRO A 216 4.38 -9.00 -11.05
C PRO A 216 3.09 -9.70 -11.49
N ALA A 217 2.91 -11.01 -11.23
CA ALA A 217 1.71 -11.74 -11.62
C ALA A 217 0.46 -11.24 -10.86
N ASN A 218 0.53 -11.15 -9.53
CA ASN A 218 -0.58 -10.61 -8.75
C ASN A 218 -0.74 -9.09 -8.93
N ALA A 219 0.36 -8.36 -9.17
CA ALA A 219 0.28 -6.94 -9.53
C ALA A 219 -0.51 -6.73 -10.83
N LEU A 220 -0.24 -7.51 -11.89
CA LEU A 220 -0.95 -7.43 -13.15
C LEU A 220 -2.45 -7.71 -12.97
N HIS A 221 -2.81 -8.70 -12.15
CA HIS A 221 -4.21 -8.98 -11.85
C HIS A 221 -4.93 -7.78 -11.22
N LEU A 222 -4.28 -7.08 -10.27
CA LEU A 222 -4.84 -5.87 -9.69
C LEU A 222 -4.89 -4.70 -10.68
N TYR A 223 -3.89 -4.53 -11.53
CA TYR A 223 -3.94 -3.54 -12.61
C TYR A 223 -5.12 -3.81 -13.55
N GLN A 224 -5.36 -5.06 -13.94
CA GLN A 224 -6.49 -5.45 -14.77
C GLN A 224 -7.84 -5.16 -14.12
N LYS A 225 -7.96 -5.38 -12.80
CA LYS A 225 -9.13 -4.97 -12.02
C LYS A 225 -9.31 -3.45 -12.06
N ALA A 226 -8.23 -2.71 -11.79
CA ALA A 226 -8.22 -1.25 -11.80
C ALA A 226 -8.58 -0.64 -13.18
N LEU A 227 -8.26 -1.32 -14.29
CA LEU A 227 -8.62 -0.90 -15.65
C LEU A 227 -10.13 -0.92 -15.94
N GLN A 228 -10.93 -1.61 -15.11
CA GLN A 228 -12.39 -1.67 -15.24
C GLN A 228 -13.04 -0.35 -14.78
N HIS A 229 -12.39 0.42 -13.92
CA HIS A 229 -12.90 1.72 -13.47
C HIS A 229 -12.82 2.79 -14.58
N LYS A 230 -13.83 3.67 -14.62
CA LYS A 230 -13.93 4.80 -15.56
C LYS A 230 -13.99 6.13 -14.80
N PRO A 231 -13.26 7.17 -15.26
CA PRO A 231 -12.25 7.15 -16.32
C PRO A 231 -11.00 6.34 -15.91
N THR A 232 -10.35 5.70 -16.87
CA THR A 232 -9.13 4.93 -16.62
C THR A 232 -7.99 5.89 -16.33
N LYS A 233 -7.27 5.68 -15.21
CA LYS A 233 -6.12 6.52 -14.83
C LYS A 233 -4.88 6.12 -15.62
N LEU A 234 -4.08 7.11 -16.03
CA LEU A 234 -2.81 6.87 -16.74
C LEU A 234 -1.89 5.91 -15.98
N ALA A 235 -1.69 6.14 -14.67
CA ALA A 235 -0.83 5.31 -13.83
C ALA A 235 -1.23 3.82 -13.79
N VAL A 236 -2.52 3.51 -13.97
CA VAL A 236 -2.99 2.11 -14.05
C VAL A 236 -2.59 1.49 -15.39
N LEU A 237 -2.72 2.24 -16.50
CA LEU A 237 -2.27 1.79 -17.82
C LEU A 237 -0.75 1.59 -17.87
N GLU A 238 0.01 2.55 -17.32
CA GLU A 238 1.47 2.50 -17.24
C GLU A 238 1.94 1.27 -16.44
N GLY A 239 1.34 1.05 -15.26
CA GLY A 239 1.62 -0.12 -14.43
C GLY A 239 1.27 -1.44 -15.13
N ALA A 240 0.07 -1.53 -15.72
CA ALA A 240 -0.37 -2.72 -16.47
C ALA A 240 0.56 -3.04 -17.64
N ALA A 241 0.91 -2.03 -18.45
CA ALA A 241 1.79 -2.16 -19.60
C ALA A 241 3.18 -2.64 -19.20
N ARG A 242 3.78 -2.00 -18.19
CA ARG A 242 5.12 -2.38 -17.69
C ARG A 242 5.13 -3.79 -17.10
N THR A 243 4.14 -4.11 -16.27
CA THR A 243 4.04 -5.44 -15.64
C THR A 243 3.80 -6.54 -16.66
N ALA A 244 2.91 -6.33 -17.63
CA ALA A 244 2.65 -7.30 -18.69
C ALA A 244 3.90 -7.53 -19.55
N TYR A 245 4.65 -6.47 -19.87
CA TYR A 245 5.91 -6.58 -20.61
C TYR A 245 6.99 -7.34 -19.82
N GLU A 246 7.10 -7.12 -18.50
CA GLU A 246 8.00 -7.87 -17.61
C GLU A 246 7.66 -9.36 -17.55
N LEU A 247 6.37 -9.68 -17.50
CA LEU A 247 5.85 -11.05 -17.54
C LEU A 247 5.93 -11.71 -18.93
N ASN A 248 6.52 -11.03 -19.93
CA ASN A 248 6.59 -11.44 -21.33
C ASN A 248 5.21 -11.65 -22.00
N ARG A 249 4.14 -11.07 -21.46
CA ARG A 249 2.79 -11.11 -22.03
C ARG A 249 2.64 -10.03 -23.11
N PHE A 250 3.36 -10.18 -24.21
CA PHE A 250 3.55 -9.11 -25.19
C PHE A 250 2.27 -8.68 -25.90
N LEU A 251 1.28 -9.57 -26.05
CA LEU A 251 -0.02 -9.21 -26.63
C LEU A 251 -0.77 -8.21 -25.73
N GLN A 252 -0.87 -8.50 -24.43
CA GLN A 252 -1.47 -7.60 -23.44
C GLN A 252 -0.64 -6.33 -23.27
N ALA A 253 0.68 -6.47 -23.19
CA ALA A 253 1.59 -5.35 -23.07
C ALA A 253 1.38 -4.37 -24.24
N LYS A 254 1.31 -4.86 -25.48
CA LYS A 254 1.04 -4.05 -26.67
C LYS A 254 -0.27 -3.26 -26.52
N GLU A 255 -1.37 -3.92 -26.16
CA GLU A 255 -2.66 -3.25 -25.99
C GLU A 255 -2.58 -2.11 -24.94
N TYR A 256 -1.97 -2.40 -23.78
CA TYR A 256 -1.82 -1.41 -22.72
C TYR A 256 -0.85 -0.28 -23.10
N LEU A 257 0.23 -0.59 -23.82
CA LEU A 257 1.20 0.39 -24.32
C LEU A 257 0.55 1.35 -25.34
N GLU A 258 -0.21 0.82 -26.31
CA GLU A 258 -0.96 1.63 -27.27
C GLU A 258 -1.96 2.56 -26.57
N ARG A 259 -2.69 2.03 -25.58
CA ARG A 259 -3.63 2.84 -24.78
C ARG A 259 -2.92 3.88 -23.92
N THR A 260 -1.73 3.58 -23.41
CA THR A 260 -0.89 4.50 -22.62
C THR A 260 -0.41 5.66 -23.51
N LEU A 261 0.18 5.36 -24.66
CA LEU A 261 0.72 6.36 -25.59
C LEU A 261 -0.37 7.27 -26.19
N ASN A 262 -1.61 6.77 -26.30
CA ASN A 262 -2.76 7.55 -26.77
C ASN A 262 -3.52 8.28 -25.64
N HIS A 263 -3.10 8.15 -24.37
CA HIS A 263 -3.78 8.79 -23.26
C HIS A 263 -3.44 10.28 -23.20
N ALA A 264 -4.45 11.14 -23.02
CA ALA A 264 -4.30 12.60 -23.09
C ALA A 264 -3.28 13.19 -22.09
N GLU A 265 -3.09 12.54 -20.94
CA GLU A 265 -2.13 13.00 -19.93
C GLU A 265 -0.69 12.53 -20.20
N PHE A 266 -0.49 11.55 -21.09
CA PHE A 266 0.82 10.93 -21.31
C PHE A 266 1.82 11.89 -21.97
N GLU A 267 1.36 12.82 -22.80
CA GLU A 267 2.21 13.84 -23.42
C GLU A 267 2.96 14.72 -22.40
N ARG A 268 2.48 14.77 -21.14
CA ARG A 268 3.10 15.54 -20.05
C ARG A 268 4.18 14.76 -19.30
N GLN A 269 4.31 13.44 -19.55
CA GLN A 269 5.33 12.63 -18.90
C GLN A 269 6.74 13.04 -19.35
N PRO A 270 7.77 12.82 -18.51
CA PRO A 270 9.16 13.03 -18.88
C PRO A 270 9.52 12.38 -20.23
N ALA A 271 10.38 13.03 -21.00
CA ALA A 271 10.78 12.54 -22.32
C ALA A 271 11.44 11.14 -22.27
N GLU A 272 12.12 10.83 -21.16
CA GLU A 272 12.70 9.51 -20.89
C GLU A 272 11.62 8.43 -20.77
N ASP A 273 10.59 8.65 -19.95
CA ASP A 273 9.46 7.74 -19.80
C ASP A 273 8.74 7.56 -21.15
N GLN A 274 8.50 8.64 -21.88
CA GLN A 274 7.88 8.55 -23.20
C GLN A 274 8.71 7.70 -24.18
N ALA A 275 10.04 7.83 -24.17
CA ALA A 275 10.93 7.02 -25.00
C ALA A 275 10.90 5.55 -24.56
N GLN A 276 10.90 5.29 -23.25
CA GLN A 276 10.82 3.94 -22.70
C GLN A 276 9.55 3.22 -23.19
N PHE A 277 8.37 3.83 -23.05
CA PHE A 277 7.10 3.22 -23.47
C PHE A 277 7.03 3.00 -24.99
N ARG A 278 7.56 3.94 -25.80
CA ARG A 278 7.66 3.75 -27.26
C ARG A 278 8.58 2.59 -27.63
N ASN A 279 9.73 2.46 -26.96
CA ASN A 279 10.64 1.35 -27.18
C ASN A 279 10.01 0.01 -26.78
N MET A 280 9.32 -0.04 -25.64
CA MET A 280 8.59 -1.24 -25.20
C MET A 280 7.51 -1.65 -26.20
N LEU A 281 6.79 -0.68 -26.80
CA LEU A 281 5.80 -0.97 -27.84
C LEU A 281 6.46 -1.52 -29.10
N SER A 282 7.54 -0.87 -29.56
CA SER A 282 8.31 -1.33 -30.72
C SER A 282 8.84 -2.75 -30.53
N ASP A 283 9.35 -3.06 -29.32
CA ASP A 283 9.83 -4.39 -28.97
C ASP A 283 8.69 -5.40 -28.97
N ALA A 284 7.55 -5.07 -28.35
CA ALA A 284 6.38 -5.95 -28.31
C ALA A 284 5.87 -6.24 -29.74
N ASP A 285 5.82 -5.24 -30.62
CA ASP A 285 5.46 -5.40 -32.03
C ASP A 285 6.41 -6.36 -32.75
N HIS A 286 7.72 -6.15 -32.61
CA HIS A 286 8.72 -7.00 -33.26
C HIS A 286 8.69 -8.43 -32.70
N ILE A 287 8.52 -8.60 -31.39
CA ILE A 287 8.41 -9.92 -30.77
C ILE A 287 7.20 -10.68 -31.33
N LEU A 288 6.04 -10.04 -31.46
CA LEU A 288 4.84 -10.66 -32.04
C LEU A 288 4.98 -11.00 -33.54
N LEU A 289 5.92 -10.36 -34.24
CA LEU A 289 6.32 -10.70 -35.61
C LEU A 289 7.38 -11.80 -35.71
N LEU A 290 8.08 -12.11 -34.62
CA LEU A 290 9.11 -13.15 -34.58
C LEU A 290 8.60 -14.45 -33.94
N TYR A 291 7.68 -14.34 -32.98
CA TYR A 291 7.18 -15.45 -32.20
C TYR A 291 6.08 -16.26 -32.93
N PRO A 292 6.32 -17.54 -33.25
CA PRO A 292 5.36 -18.39 -33.99
C PRO A 292 4.28 -18.99 -33.07
N SER A 293 3.44 -18.15 -32.47
CA SER A 293 2.32 -18.56 -31.59
C SER A 293 1.43 -19.65 -32.19
N PHE A 294 0.96 -20.58 -31.34
CA PHE A 294 0.00 -21.62 -31.76
C PHE A 294 -1.35 -21.06 -32.25
N GLU A 295 -1.72 -19.83 -31.88
CA GLU A 295 -2.97 -19.20 -32.33
C GLU A 295 -2.93 -18.79 -33.81
N LEU A 296 -1.74 -18.76 -34.40
CA LEU A 296 -1.55 -18.43 -35.81
C LEU A 296 -1.90 -19.62 -36.71
N SER A 297 -2.27 -19.31 -37.95
CA SER A 297 -2.33 -20.32 -39.01
C SER A 297 -0.96 -20.99 -39.20
N ALA A 298 -0.94 -22.24 -39.68
CA ALA A 298 0.31 -22.95 -39.98
C ALA A 298 1.24 -22.12 -40.87
N ARG A 299 0.67 -21.47 -41.88
CA ARG A 299 1.37 -20.51 -42.74
C ARG A 299 1.98 -19.35 -41.95
N GLY A 300 1.20 -18.73 -41.06
CA GLY A 300 1.64 -17.61 -40.23
C GLY A 300 2.75 -17.98 -39.25
N ARG A 301 2.78 -19.21 -38.74
CA ARG A 301 3.90 -19.73 -37.94
C ARG A 301 5.13 -19.95 -38.82
N ALA A 302 4.97 -20.66 -39.93
CA ALA A 302 6.04 -20.93 -40.88
C ALA A 302 6.73 -19.64 -41.37
N GLU A 303 5.99 -18.58 -41.68
CA GLU A 303 6.53 -17.28 -42.08
C GLU A 303 7.45 -16.68 -41.00
N ARG A 304 7.02 -16.73 -39.73
CA ARG A 304 7.80 -16.22 -38.58
C ARG A 304 9.03 -17.07 -38.28
N ILE A 305 8.91 -18.39 -38.41
CA ILE A 305 10.02 -19.33 -38.23
C ILE A 305 11.10 -19.07 -39.28
N LEU A 306 10.73 -18.86 -40.55
CA LEU A 306 11.69 -18.54 -41.61
C LEU A 306 12.39 -17.20 -41.36
N ALA A 307 11.67 -16.18 -40.88
CA ALA A 307 12.26 -14.90 -40.51
C ALA A 307 13.26 -15.06 -39.36
N SER A 308 12.86 -15.73 -38.28
CA SER A 308 13.70 -15.98 -37.09
C SER A 308 14.93 -16.83 -37.42
N ARG A 309 14.76 -17.85 -38.28
CA ARG A 309 15.86 -18.65 -38.82
C ARG A 309 16.90 -17.79 -39.52
N LYS A 310 16.46 -16.89 -40.40
CA LYS A 310 17.37 -16.03 -41.16
C LYS A 310 18.22 -15.16 -40.22
N ILE A 311 17.57 -14.54 -39.23
CA ILE A 311 18.23 -13.69 -38.22
C ILE A 311 19.32 -14.47 -37.48
N ALA A 312 18.97 -15.64 -36.93
CA ALA A 312 19.93 -16.48 -36.20
C ALA A 312 21.11 -16.95 -37.07
N GLN A 313 20.86 -17.31 -38.33
CA GLN A 313 21.91 -17.72 -39.26
C GLN A 313 22.86 -16.58 -39.61
N GLU A 314 22.34 -15.36 -39.83
CA GLU A 314 23.15 -14.17 -40.08
C GLU A 314 24.04 -13.83 -38.86
N ARG A 315 23.47 -13.91 -37.65
CA ARG A 315 24.21 -13.71 -36.40
C ARG A 315 25.31 -14.74 -36.19
N LEU A 316 25.02 -16.03 -36.41
CA LEU A 316 26.01 -17.09 -36.31
C LEU A 316 27.15 -16.90 -37.31
N ALA A 317 26.84 -16.55 -38.55
CA ALA A 317 27.85 -16.31 -39.58
C ALA A 317 28.75 -15.12 -39.22
N ALA A 318 28.17 -14.02 -38.75
CA ALA A 318 28.92 -12.87 -38.26
C ALA A 318 29.85 -13.26 -37.09
N CYS A 319 29.31 -14.01 -36.12
CA CYS A 319 30.03 -14.48 -34.95
C CYS A 319 31.22 -15.38 -35.33
N LEU A 320 31.02 -16.35 -36.23
CA LEU A 320 32.08 -17.22 -36.74
C LEU A 320 33.16 -16.43 -37.50
N SER A 321 32.78 -15.45 -38.32
CA SER A 321 33.74 -14.63 -39.08
C SER A 321 34.63 -13.76 -38.18
N SER A 322 34.14 -13.40 -36.99
CA SER A 322 34.87 -12.57 -36.03
C SER A 322 35.91 -13.34 -35.20
N LYS A 323 35.93 -14.67 -35.25
CA LYS A 323 36.81 -15.52 -34.42
C LYS A 323 37.79 -16.31 -35.29
N SER A 324 39.10 -16.15 -35.04
CA SER A 324 40.17 -16.82 -35.79
C SER A 324 40.23 -18.34 -35.57
N THR A 325 39.84 -18.81 -34.39
CA THR A 325 39.59 -20.22 -34.05
C THR A 325 38.25 -20.28 -33.35
N GLY A 326 37.22 -20.80 -34.04
CA GLY A 326 35.85 -20.86 -33.52
C GLY A 326 35.78 -21.71 -32.23
N PRO A 327 35.22 -21.19 -31.13
CA PRO A 327 34.87 -21.99 -29.96
C PRO A 327 34.10 -23.26 -30.38
N PRO A 328 34.34 -24.43 -29.75
CA PRO A 328 33.67 -25.68 -30.12
C PRO A 328 32.14 -25.55 -30.19
N ALA A 329 31.54 -24.77 -29.29
CA ALA A 329 30.11 -24.51 -29.27
C ALA A 329 29.58 -23.85 -30.55
N LEU A 330 30.33 -22.91 -31.16
CA LEU A 330 29.92 -22.29 -32.43
C LEU A 330 30.03 -23.26 -33.60
N GLN A 331 31.04 -24.14 -33.59
CA GLN A 331 31.17 -25.17 -34.62
C GLN A 331 30.03 -26.18 -34.53
N THR A 332 29.68 -26.62 -33.32
CA THR A 332 28.53 -27.51 -33.10
C THR A 332 27.23 -26.90 -33.63
N LEU A 333 26.97 -25.60 -33.39
CA LEU A 333 25.82 -24.92 -33.95
C LEU A 333 25.87 -24.86 -35.48
N ALA A 334 27.03 -24.54 -36.05
CA ALA A 334 27.22 -24.51 -37.50
C ALA A 334 26.90 -25.88 -38.14
N ASP A 335 27.38 -26.96 -37.52
CA ASP A 335 27.10 -28.32 -37.96
C ASP A 335 25.60 -28.63 -37.84
N GLN A 336 24.94 -28.28 -36.73
CA GLN A 336 23.48 -28.46 -36.58
C GLN A 336 22.68 -27.73 -37.65
N TRP A 337 23.04 -26.49 -37.99
CA TRP A 337 22.41 -25.74 -39.09
C TRP A 337 22.61 -26.38 -40.46
N GLN A 338 23.73 -27.09 -40.69
CA GLN A 338 24.00 -27.81 -41.94
C GLN A 338 23.14 -29.07 -42.11
N HIS A 339 22.64 -29.65 -41.00
CA HIS A 339 21.72 -30.80 -41.05
C HIS A 339 20.30 -30.41 -41.49
N LEU A 340 19.95 -29.11 -41.43
CA LEU A 340 18.68 -28.60 -41.92
C LEU A 340 18.76 -28.30 -43.42
N PRO A 341 17.65 -28.45 -44.18
CA PRO A 341 17.64 -28.12 -45.60
C PRO A 341 18.06 -26.68 -45.84
N ALA A 342 19.03 -26.46 -46.75
CA ALA A 342 19.58 -25.14 -47.05
C ALA A 342 18.49 -24.17 -47.56
N THR A 343 17.56 -24.68 -48.37
CA THR A 343 16.34 -23.97 -48.77
C THR A 343 15.14 -24.69 -48.19
N LEU A 344 14.37 -23.98 -47.39
CA LEU A 344 13.15 -24.48 -46.77
C LEU A 344 11.96 -23.73 -47.38
N ARG A 345 11.02 -24.47 -47.97
CA ARG A 345 9.79 -23.88 -48.52
C ARG A 345 8.75 -23.75 -47.42
N LEU A 346 7.91 -22.73 -47.53
CA LEU A 346 6.83 -22.46 -46.57
C LEU A 346 5.93 -23.68 -46.35
N LEU A 347 5.50 -24.34 -47.43
CA LEU A 347 4.65 -25.53 -47.37
C LEU A 347 5.27 -26.70 -46.57
N GLN A 348 6.60 -26.85 -46.61
CA GLN A 348 7.28 -27.93 -45.88
C GLN A 348 7.23 -27.73 -44.37
N LEU A 349 7.22 -26.48 -43.91
CA LEU A 349 7.01 -26.14 -42.49
C LEU A 349 5.54 -26.29 -42.11
N GLU A 350 4.62 -25.81 -42.96
CA GLU A 350 3.18 -25.91 -42.72
C GLU A 350 2.72 -27.35 -42.47
N GLU A 351 3.33 -28.31 -43.16
CA GLU A 351 3.01 -29.75 -43.06
C GLU A 351 3.84 -30.50 -42.01
N ASN A 352 4.83 -29.87 -41.36
CA ASN A 352 5.77 -30.54 -40.45
C ASN A 352 6.01 -29.77 -39.14
N PRO A 353 5.14 -29.98 -38.12
CA PRO A 353 5.27 -29.34 -36.81
C PRO A 353 6.57 -29.70 -36.06
N GLU A 354 7.10 -30.92 -36.24
CA GLU A 354 8.36 -31.32 -35.60
C GLU A 354 9.53 -30.48 -36.12
N MET A 355 9.52 -30.17 -37.42
CA MET A 355 10.50 -29.29 -38.04
C MET A 355 10.36 -27.84 -37.59
N GLU A 356 9.13 -27.34 -37.39
CA GLU A 356 8.88 -26.02 -36.78
C GLU A 356 9.58 -25.91 -35.42
N GLN A 357 9.37 -26.91 -34.54
CA GLN A 357 9.95 -26.96 -33.21
C GLN A 357 11.49 -27.07 -33.26
N GLN A 358 12.02 -27.96 -34.11
CA GLN A 358 13.47 -28.15 -34.24
C GLN A 358 14.18 -26.86 -34.67
N ILE A 359 13.62 -26.13 -35.64
CA ILE A 359 14.21 -24.88 -36.12
C ILE A 359 14.16 -23.81 -35.04
N MET A 360 13.03 -23.64 -34.37
CA MET A 360 12.93 -22.61 -33.31
C MET A 360 13.83 -22.91 -32.12
N GLN A 361 13.96 -24.19 -31.74
CA GLN A 361 14.92 -24.58 -30.71
C GLN A 361 16.35 -24.20 -31.12
N LEU A 362 16.72 -24.44 -32.38
CA LEU A 362 18.04 -24.09 -32.89
C LEU A 362 18.25 -22.57 -33.00
N VAL A 363 17.20 -21.80 -33.35
CA VAL A 363 17.21 -20.32 -33.31
C VAL A 363 17.56 -19.84 -31.91
N TYR A 364 16.81 -20.28 -30.89
CA TYR A 364 17.04 -19.83 -29.50
C TYR A 364 18.42 -20.24 -28.98
N GLN A 365 18.86 -21.46 -29.27
CA GLN A 365 20.21 -21.91 -28.91
C GLN A 365 21.29 -21.06 -29.60
N THR A 366 21.07 -20.68 -30.86
CA THR A 366 22.00 -19.83 -31.61
C THR A 366 22.14 -18.47 -30.95
N GLU A 367 21.03 -17.82 -30.62
CA GLU A 367 21.06 -16.53 -29.91
C GLU A 367 21.75 -16.64 -28.55
N GLN A 368 21.44 -17.68 -27.78
CA GLN A 368 22.02 -17.89 -26.46
C GLN A 368 23.55 -18.08 -26.54
N VAL A 369 24.04 -18.97 -27.39
CA VAL A 369 25.48 -19.23 -27.52
C VAL A 369 26.21 -18.03 -28.12
N THR A 370 25.67 -17.41 -29.18
CA THR A 370 26.33 -16.25 -29.81
C THR A 370 26.37 -15.06 -28.86
N SER A 371 25.36 -14.86 -27.99
CA SER A 371 25.40 -13.82 -26.96
C SER A 371 26.57 -13.98 -25.98
N GLN A 372 26.89 -15.23 -25.61
CA GLN A 372 27.98 -15.54 -24.69
C GLN A 372 29.36 -15.46 -25.36
N GLN A 373 29.46 -15.88 -26.63
CA GLN A 373 30.75 -16.00 -27.33
C GLN A 373 31.15 -14.74 -28.11
N CYS A 374 30.18 -13.96 -28.56
CA CYS A 374 30.36 -12.85 -29.48
C CYS A 374 29.78 -11.51 -28.99
N GLY A 375 29.24 -11.48 -27.76
CA GLY A 375 28.76 -10.26 -27.10
C GLY A 375 27.25 -10.07 -27.19
N ALA A 376 26.76 -9.08 -26.44
CA ALA A 376 25.33 -8.82 -26.30
C ALA A 376 24.65 -8.56 -27.66
N PRO A 377 23.49 -9.18 -27.95
CA PRO A 377 22.75 -8.91 -29.17
C PRO A 377 22.12 -7.51 -29.19
N SER A 378 21.69 -7.08 -30.37
CA SER A 378 20.93 -5.84 -30.59
C SER A 378 19.80 -6.06 -31.59
N GLY A 379 18.75 -5.23 -31.55
CA GLY A 379 17.63 -5.36 -32.48
C GLY A 379 16.95 -6.72 -32.38
N ASN A 380 16.58 -7.32 -33.51
CA ASN A 380 15.82 -8.57 -33.52
C ASN A 380 16.57 -9.77 -32.89
N ASP A 381 17.91 -9.80 -32.95
CA ASP A 381 18.70 -10.81 -32.22
C ASP A 381 18.40 -10.76 -30.72
N ALA A 382 18.31 -9.55 -30.15
CA ALA A 382 18.08 -9.37 -28.72
C ALA A 382 16.67 -9.78 -28.32
N LEU A 383 15.70 -9.55 -29.22
CA LEU A 383 14.32 -9.96 -29.04
C LEU A 383 14.18 -11.49 -29.14
N LEU A 384 14.85 -12.14 -30.09
CA LEU A 384 14.89 -13.60 -30.19
C LEU A 384 15.56 -14.25 -28.96
N LEU A 385 16.64 -13.65 -28.45
CA LEU A 385 17.24 -14.09 -27.19
C LEU A 385 16.25 -13.96 -26.02
N LYS A 386 15.51 -12.84 -25.95
CA LYS A 386 14.49 -12.61 -24.91
C LYS A 386 13.38 -13.67 -24.97
N ILE A 387 12.87 -13.96 -26.16
CA ILE A 387 11.88 -15.03 -26.38
C ILE A 387 12.46 -16.39 -25.93
N GLY A 388 13.70 -16.70 -26.33
CA GLY A 388 14.36 -17.96 -26.02
C GLY A 388 14.54 -18.25 -24.53
N HIS A 389 14.60 -17.23 -23.67
CA HIS A 389 14.66 -17.41 -22.22
C HIS A 389 13.32 -17.84 -21.60
N ALA A 390 12.19 -17.51 -22.21
CA ALA A 390 10.86 -17.87 -21.71
C ALA A 390 9.85 -18.04 -22.86
N PRO A 391 9.98 -19.08 -23.71
CA PRO A 391 9.16 -19.24 -24.91
C PRO A 391 7.67 -19.36 -24.61
N ASP A 392 7.32 -20.05 -23.52
CA ASP A 392 5.92 -20.31 -23.13
C ASP A 392 5.25 -19.06 -22.51
N ALA A 393 6.04 -18.09 -22.03
CA ALA A 393 5.50 -16.90 -21.39
C ALA A 393 4.87 -15.92 -22.38
N VAL A 394 5.26 -15.99 -23.67
CA VAL A 394 4.69 -15.16 -24.75
C VAL A 394 3.23 -15.51 -25.03
N GLU A 395 2.81 -16.74 -24.74
CA GLU A 395 1.46 -17.26 -24.99
C GLU A 395 0.52 -17.13 -23.80
N GLN A 396 1.01 -16.75 -22.63
CA GLN A 396 0.17 -16.62 -21.45
C GLN A 396 -0.71 -15.37 -21.55
N GLN A 397 -2.03 -15.61 -21.65
CA GLN A 397 -3.07 -14.58 -21.52
C GLN A 397 -3.24 -14.13 -20.06
#